data_AF-A0AAU6RGX0-F1
#
_entry.id   AF-A0AAU6RGX0-F1
#
_cell.length_a   1.000
_cell.length_b   1.000
_cell.length_c   1.000
_cell.angle_alpha   90.00
_cell.angle_beta   90.00
_cell.angle_gamma   90.00
#
_symmetry.space_group_name_H-M   'P 1'
#
loop_
_entity.id
_entity.type
_entity.pdbx_description
1 polymer ?
#
loop_
_entity_poly.entity_id
_entity_poly.type
_entity_poly.pdbx_seq_one_letter_code
_entity_poly.pdbx_strand_id
1 'polypeptide(L)'
;MKKLILLSILFLTGCTQPAQFYDGQADVLFDAAHGQTAGEADWVIDGAFSSFNDVIRDMDYKTVSTDYDTTLTYEKLKQYKAVIIPEPNIPFKVEEQEAIQRFVGEGGSIMMIADHYNADRNLNRFDSSEIFNGYRRGAFDDITKGLSHDEKQSERMQNVKGSDFLSDTFGVRFRYNALNNVRIDADSAYDAFGLLDNVQSINMHAGSTIAITNPKIAKGIIYPGKLSQNDRWPHAVDQGIYTKGGKDEGAFVAISKYKKGKAVFIGDSSIVEDETPKYVREDNGNTKRTYDGIEEASHKVLLKNLVTWMMKPEAYTTLEGKVTPDQKTPLLRMEVPQQSKEPKQEPWGQPGHGYKWYDPTTFEQGSFGADSNKRVENKSVTKKSEPLEIQAPSSVYPGDYIKIDIYSQKQMKDVAIELIDSDGRQVGLFNGRPPGKSDTYNMSAKENRFHCYFNGKIAREAAHSVTIKVYVKGQMIHSKRIDINS
;
A
#
# COMPACT_ATOMS: atom_id res chain seq x y z
N MET A 1 29.95 12.54 74.50
CA MET A 1 30.65 12.68 73.21
C MET A 1 31.13 11.31 72.72
N LYS A 2 30.36 10.65 71.84
CA LYS A 2 30.84 9.62 70.90
C LYS A 2 29.95 9.72 69.66
N LYS A 3 30.55 10.13 68.53
CA LYS A 3 29.88 10.29 67.23
C LYS A 3 29.61 8.91 66.64
N LEU A 4 28.38 8.65 66.23
CA LEU A 4 27.99 7.50 65.42
C LEU A 4 28.15 7.90 63.94
N ILE A 5 29.08 7.27 63.23
CA ILE A 5 29.25 7.42 61.79
C ILE A 5 28.31 6.40 61.14
N LEU A 6 27.26 6.89 60.48
CA LEU A 6 26.36 6.07 59.69
C LEU A 6 26.96 5.93 58.28
N LEU A 7 27.40 4.72 57.93
CA LEU A 7 27.91 4.37 56.62
C LEU A 7 26.71 4.07 55.70
N SER A 8 26.30 5.05 54.89
CA SER A 8 25.27 4.87 53.85
C SER A 8 25.89 4.21 52.62
N ILE A 9 25.69 2.90 52.47
CA ILE A 9 25.99 2.15 51.25
C ILE A 9 24.86 2.43 50.25
N LEU A 10 25.16 3.24 49.23
CA LEU A 10 24.28 3.50 48.10
C LEU A 10 24.39 2.32 47.12
N PHE A 11 23.49 1.34 47.21
CA PHE A 11 23.31 0.37 46.13
C PHE A 11 22.52 1.05 44.99
N LEU A 12 23.25 1.57 43.99
CA LEU A 12 22.69 1.89 42.68
C LEU A 12 22.46 0.58 41.92
N THR A 13 21.35 -0.09 42.20
CA THR A 13 20.84 -1.16 41.32
C THR A 13 20.16 -0.50 40.13
N GLY A 14 20.90 -0.40 39.02
CA GLY A 14 20.31 -0.17 37.71
C GLY A 14 19.40 -1.34 37.38
N CYS A 15 18.10 -1.18 37.62
CA CYS A 15 17.09 -2.15 37.22
C CYS A 15 16.88 -2.02 35.71
N THR A 16 17.69 -2.70 34.90
CA THR A 16 17.26 -3.10 33.56
C THR A 16 16.26 -4.23 33.73
N GLN A 17 14.98 -3.91 33.89
CA GLN A 17 13.95 -4.92 33.72
C GLN A 17 13.92 -5.31 32.24
N PRO A 18 14.14 -6.58 31.87
CA PRO A 18 13.72 -7.05 30.56
C PRO A 18 12.22 -6.83 30.44
N ALA A 19 11.74 -6.39 29.27
CA ALA A 19 10.31 -6.32 29.00
C ALA A 19 9.70 -7.70 29.32
N GLN A 20 8.81 -7.75 30.33
CA GLN A 20 8.03 -8.94 30.61
C GLN A 20 7.01 -9.09 29.49
N PHE A 21 7.30 -9.97 28.53
CA PHE A 21 6.32 -10.43 27.58
C PHE A 21 5.35 -11.37 28.32
N TYR A 22 4.05 -11.06 28.29
CA TYR A 22 3.03 -11.94 28.85
C TYR A 22 2.95 -13.20 27.99
N ASP A 23 3.09 -14.36 28.62
CA ASP A 23 2.96 -15.66 27.96
C ASP A 23 1.53 -15.79 27.40
N GLY A 24 1.41 -15.83 26.06
CA GLY A 24 0.14 -15.80 25.31
C GLY A 24 -0.09 -14.57 24.41
N GLN A 25 0.75 -13.53 24.49
CA GLN A 25 0.66 -12.33 23.66
C GLN A 25 1.36 -12.54 22.31
N ALA A 26 0.80 -12.01 21.23
CA ALA A 26 1.43 -12.09 19.91
C ALA A 26 2.77 -11.33 19.88
N ASP A 27 3.70 -11.80 19.06
CA ASP A 27 5.05 -11.24 18.96
C ASP A 27 5.11 -10.03 18.02
N VAL A 28 4.32 -10.07 16.93
CA VAL A 28 4.35 -9.09 15.86
C VAL A 28 2.96 -8.49 15.64
N LEU A 29 2.89 -7.16 15.67
CA LEU A 29 1.70 -6.40 15.29
C LEU A 29 1.83 -5.91 13.84
N PHE A 30 0.89 -6.25 12.99
CA PHE A 30 0.70 -5.61 11.69
C PHE A 30 -0.29 -4.47 11.81
N ASP A 31 0.05 -3.33 11.22
CA ASP A 31 -0.88 -2.23 11.11
C ASP A 31 -1.81 -2.41 9.89
N ALA A 32 -3.10 -2.29 10.13
CA ALA A 32 -4.17 -2.20 9.12
C ALA A 32 -5.05 -0.94 9.32
N ALA A 33 -4.75 -0.10 10.32
CA ALA A 33 -5.60 1.02 10.71
C ALA A 33 -5.40 2.28 9.85
N HIS A 34 -4.31 2.34 9.10
CA HIS A 34 -3.84 3.51 8.36
C HIS A 34 -3.99 3.34 6.85
N GLY A 35 -5.02 2.65 6.38
CA GLY A 35 -5.35 2.58 4.95
C GLY A 35 -4.51 1.58 4.15
N GLN A 36 -4.01 0.52 4.78
CA GLN A 36 -3.29 -0.58 4.10
C GLN A 36 -4.13 -1.38 3.11
N THR A 37 -5.43 -1.09 3.06
CA THR A 37 -6.42 -1.70 2.16
C THR A 37 -7.05 -0.67 1.21
N ALA A 38 -6.48 0.54 1.13
CA ALA A 38 -6.98 1.62 0.29
C ALA A 38 -6.82 1.27 -1.20
N GLY A 39 -7.83 1.59 -2.01
CA GLY A 39 -7.78 1.36 -3.46
C GLY A 39 -7.40 -0.08 -3.82
N GLU A 40 -6.35 -0.26 -4.63
CA GLU A 40 -5.85 -1.59 -5.04
C GLU A 40 -5.02 -2.30 -3.95
N ALA A 41 -4.58 -1.61 -2.90
CA ALA A 41 -3.76 -2.21 -1.85
C ALA A 41 -4.58 -3.20 -1.01
N ASP A 42 -3.97 -4.29 -0.54
CA ASP A 42 -4.58 -5.19 0.44
C ASP A 42 -3.57 -5.80 1.41
N TRP A 43 -2.71 -4.94 1.97
CA TRP A 43 -1.49 -5.31 2.70
C TRP A 43 -1.74 -5.72 4.14
N VAL A 44 -2.63 -6.69 4.32
CA VAL A 44 -3.06 -7.22 5.62
C VAL A 44 -2.70 -8.69 5.75
N ILE A 45 -2.51 -9.15 6.99
CA ILE A 45 -1.97 -10.49 7.29
C ILE A 45 -2.82 -11.67 6.81
N ASP A 46 -4.07 -11.41 6.42
CA ASP A 46 -5.01 -12.39 5.86
C ASP A 46 -5.55 -11.97 4.49
N GLY A 47 -4.89 -10.99 3.87
CA GLY A 47 -5.03 -10.58 2.47
C GLY A 47 -3.67 -10.72 1.78
N ALA A 48 -3.32 -9.77 0.92
CA ALA A 48 -2.14 -9.86 0.05
C ALA A 48 -0.77 -9.89 0.76
N PHE A 49 -0.72 -9.92 2.09
CA PHE A 49 0.48 -10.15 2.90
C PHE A 49 0.42 -11.50 3.65
N SER A 50 -0.48 -12.41 3.27
CA SER A 50 -0.73 -13.67 3.98
C SER A 50 0.47 -14.61 3.95
N SER A 51 1.20 -14.65 2.84
CA SER A 51 2.41 -15.45 2.66
C SER A 51 3.57 -14.91 3.50
N PHE A 52 3.68 -13.59 3.66
CA PHE A 52 4.66 -13.02 4.58
C PHE A 52 4.30 -13.32 6.04
N ASN A 53 3.00 -13.27 6.37
CA ASN A 53 2.50 -13.70 7.66
C ASN A 53 2.83 -15.19 7.94
N ASP A 54 2.66 -16.07 6.95
CA ASP A 54 3.05 -17.49 7.05
C ASP A 54 4.57 -17.65 7.23
N VAL A 55 5.38 -16.86 6.53
CA VAL A 55 6.84 -16.82 6.75
C VAL A 55 7.18 -16.50 8.21
N ILE A 56 6.51 -15.54 8.84
CA ILE A 56 6.75 -15.17 10.24
C ILE A 56 6.27 -16.29 11.18
N ARG A 57 5.15 -16.93 10.88
CA ARG A 57 4.61 -18.05 11.68
C ARG A 57 5.48 -19.30 11.60
N ASP A 58 6.04 -19.59 10.45
CA ASP A 58 7.02 -20.68 10.24
C ASP A 58 8.31 -20.46 11.05
N MET A 59 8.58 -19.22 11.45
CA MET A 59 9.67 -18.85 12.37
C MET A 59 9.26 -18.92 13.85
N ASP A 60 8.09 -19.50 14.15
CA ASP A 60 7.50 -19.67 15.49
C ASP A 60 7.13 -18.35 16.19
N TYR A 61 6.84 -17.30 15.41
CA TYR A 61 6.33 -16.02 15.92
C TYR A 61 4.83 -15.88 15.68
N LYS A 62 4.12 -15.37 16.68
CA LYS A 62 2.68 -15.10 16.60
C LYS A 62 2.42 -13.70 16.05
N THR A 63 1.47 -13.60 15.13
CA THR A 63 1.08 -12.35 14.46
C THR A 63 -0.36 -11.97 14.78
N VAL A 64 -0.62 -10.67 14.89
CA VAL A 64 -1.96 -10.09 14.94
C VAL A 64 -2.00 -8.79 14.14
N SER A 65 -3.20 -8.38 13.74
CA SER A 65 -3.44 -7.10 13.06
C SER A 65 -4.14 -6.11 13.99
N THR A 66 -3.97 -4.82 13.73
CA THR A 66 -4.89 -3.80 14.26
C THR A 66 -6.27 -3.90 13.60
N ASP A 67 -7.30 -3.42 14.31
CA ASP A 67 -8.62 -3.20 13.74
C ASP A 67 -8.64 -1.89 12.94
N TYR A 68 -9.61 -1.75 12.03
CA TYR A 68 -9.86 -0.51 11.30
C TYR A 68 -10.00 0.68 12.27
N ASP A 69 -9.17 1.71 12.10
CA ASP A 69 -9.12 2.93 12.94
C ASP A 69 -8.48 2.79 14.34
N THR A 70 -7.75 1.70 14.59
CA THR A 70 -6.91 1.62 15.79
C THR A 70 -5.80 2.68 15.79
N THR A 71 -5.78 3.55 16.80
CA THR A 71 -4.63 4.45 17.05
C THR A 71 -3.41 3.71 17.59
N LEU A 72 -2.23 3.97 17.02
CA LEU A 72 -0.96 3.35 17.43
C LEU A 72 -0.38 4.03 18.69
N THR A 73 -1.00 3.80 19.84
CA THR A 73 -0.49 4.30 21.13
C THR A 73 0.71 3.48 21.63
N TYR A 74 1.63 4.09 22.39
CA TYR A 74 2.77 3.37 22.97
C TYR A 74 2.33 2.20 23.86
N GLU A 75 1.21 2.33 24.58
CA GLU A 75 0.65 1.25 25.42
C GLU A 75 0.21 0.05 24.58
N LYS A 76 -0.26 0.26 23.34
CA LYS A 76 -0.51 -0.81 22.37
C LYS A 76 0.80 -1.37 21.85
N LEU A 77 1.71 -0.53 21.38
CA LEU A 77 2.94 -0.98 20.71
C LEU A 77 3.86 -1.79 21.63
N LYS A 78 4.03 -1.37 22.90
CA LYS A 78 4.95 -2.02 23.86
C LYS A 78 4.58 -3.47 24.23
N GLN A 79 3.39 -3.92 23.84
CA GLN A 79 2.92 -5.29 24.00
C GLN A 79 3.57 -6.27 23.04
N TYR A 80 4.21 -5.77 21.98
CA TYR A 80 4.78 -6.56 20.90
C TYR A 80 6.30 -6.42 20.87
N LYS A 81 6.99 -7.41 20.29
CA LYS A 81 8.42 -7.33 20.03
C LYS A 81 8.69 -6.51 18.77
N ALA A 82 7.84 -6.68 17.76
CA ALA A 82 7.95 -6.00 16.49
C ALA A 82 6.60 -5.44 16.00
N VAL A 83 6.68 -4.36 15.23
CA VAL A 83 5.55 -3.75 14.52
C VAL A 83 5.89 -3.69 13.03
N ILE A 84 4.96 -4.05 12.17
CA ILE A 84 5.10 -3.98 10.71
C ILE A 84 4.02 -3.05 10.18
N ILE A 85 4.43 -2.02 9.45
CA ILE A 85 3.52 -1.04 8.85
C ILE A 85 3.72 -1.08 7.32
N PRO A 86 2.79 -1.70 6.58
CA PRO A 86 2.91 -1.83 5.14
C PRO A 86 2.10 -0.78 4.37
N GLU A 87 2.79 0.13 3.69
CA GLU A 87 2.24 1.15 2.78
C GLU A 87 0.96 1.84 3.31
N PRO A 88 1.07 2.59 4.43
CA PRO A 88 -0.06 3.34 4.95
C PRO A 88 -0.50 4.38 3.92
N ASN A 89 -1.81 4.63 3.85
CA ASN A 89 -2.46 5.65 3.04
C ASN A 89 -3.21 6.68 3.92
N ILE A 90 -3.03 6.67 5.24
CA ILE A 90 -3.58 7.67 6.17
C ILE A 90 -2.43 8.22 7.00
N PRO A 91 -2.29 9.56 7.13
CA PRO A 91 -1.17 10.15 7.87
C PRO A 91 -1.23 9.83 9.36
N PHE A 92 -0.05 9.58 9.94
CA PHE A 92 0.09 9.45 11.38
C PHE A 92 -0.14 10.78 12.08
N LYS A 93 -0.82 10.71 13.21
CA LYS A 93 -0.89 11.84 14.15
C LYS A 93 0.46 12.05 14.83
N VAL A 94 0.68 13.26 15.35
CA VAL A 94 1.90 13.58 16.12
C VAL A 94 2.11 12.58 17.26
N GLU A 95 1.04 12.22 17.97
CA GLU A 95 1.09 11.29 19.10
C GLU A 95 1.47 9.86 18.68
N GLU A 96 1.14 9.45 17.46
CA GLU A 96 1.51 8.13 16.92
C GLU A 96 2.98 8.10 16.48
N GLN A 97 3.47 9.19 15.88
CA GLN A 97 4.91 9.35 15.61
C GLN A 97 5.72 9.28 16.92
N GLU A 98 5.27 9.97 17.98
CA GLU A 98 5.89 9.91 19.31
C GLU A 98 5.81 8.50 19.92
N ALA A 99 4.69 7.79 19.76
CA ALA A 99 4.52 6.44 20.23
C ALA A 99 5.46 5.45 19.53
N ILE A 100 5.58 5.54 18.20
CA ILE A 100 6.51 4.75 17.39
C ILE A 100 7.96 5.04 17.82
N GLN A 101 8.32 6.32 17.95
CA GLN A 101 9.63 6.73 18.41
C GLN A 101 9.94 6.16 19.80
N ARG A 102 9.00 6.24 20.75
CA ARG A 102 9.18 5.71 22.09
C ARG A 102 9.31 4.19 22.09
N PHE A 103 8.42 3.48 21.38
CA PHE A 103 8.43 2.02 21.26
C PHE A 103 9.78 1.50 20.76
N VAL A 104 10.29 2.03 19.64
CA VAL A 104 11.59 1.62 19.12
C VAL A 104 12.71 2.10 20.06
N GLY A 105 12.61 3.32 20.58
CA GLY A 105 13.60 3.88 21.49
C GLY A 105 13.84 3.03 22.75
N GLU A 106 12.80 2.34 23.22
CA GLU A 106 12.84 1.47 24.39
C GLU A 106 13.22 0.01 24.10
N GLY A 107 13.33 -0.38 22.83
CA GLY A 107 13.85 -1.70 22.44
C GLY A 107 12.97 -2.48 21.47
N GLY A 108 11.80 -1.95 21.10
CA GLY A 108 10.96 -2.54 20.06
C GLY A 108 11.60 -2.48 18.68
N SER A 109 11.14 -3.34 17.77
CA SER A 109 11.57 -3.34 16.38
C SER A 109 10.44 -2.90 15.45
N ILE A 110 10.75 -2.16 14.39
CA ILE A 110 9.75 -1.74 13.40
C ILE A 110 10.19 -2.06 11.97
N MET A 111 9.26 -2.48 11.12
CA MET A 111 9.45 -2.58 9.68
C MET A 111 8.47 -1.64 8.99
N MET A 112 8.99 -0.73 8.18
CA MET A 112 8.22 0.22 7.38
C MET A 112 8.42 -0.11 5.90
N ILE A 113 7.35 -0.51 5.23
CA ILE A 113 7.38 -0.87 3.82
C ILE A 113 6.62 0.23 3.09
N ALA A 114 7.29 0.98 2.23
CA ALA A 114 6.68 2.04 1.44
C ALA A 114 6.39 1.57 0.02
N ASP A 115 5.98 2.52 -0.82
CA ASP A 115 5.91 2.40 -2.26
C ASP A 115 6.39 3.72 -2.88
N HIS A 116 6.39 3.81 -4.21
CA HIS A 116 6.75 5.00 -4.94
C HIS A 116 5.87 6.21 -4.64
N TYR A 117 6.37 7.39 -5.01
CA TYR A 117 5.54 8.59 -5.05
C TYR A 117 4.49 8.47 -6.16
N ASN A 118 3.28 9.01 -5.98
CA ASN A 118 2.10 8.74 -6.81
C ASN A 118 1.53 7.29 -6.64
N ALA A 119 1.65 6.75 -5.43
CA ALA A 119 0.99 5.53 -4.94
C ALA A 119 -0.15 5.81 -3.94
N ASP A 120 -0.62 7.05 -3.78
CA ASP A 120 -1.83 7.38 -3.00
C ASP A 120 -3.06 6.63 -3.54
N ARG A 121 -3.48 5.60 -2.80
CA ARG A 121 -4.53 4.65 -3.21
C ARG A 121 -5.94 5.09 -2.81
N ASN A 122 -6.09 6.03 -1.87
CA ASN A 122 -7.39 6.56 -1.42
C ASN A 122 -7.65 7.99 -1.90
N LEU A 123 -6.75 8.55 -2.71
CA LEU A 123 -6.86 9.88 -3.32
C LEU A 123 -6.94 11.00 -2.27
N ASN A 124 -6.24 10.82 -1.14
CA ASN A 124 -6.19 11.81 -0.06
C ASN A 124 -4.98 12.75 -0.13
N ARG A 125 -4.09 12.55 -1.10
CA ARG A 125 -2.84 13.29 -1.36
C ARG A 125 -1.67 12.90 -0.45
N PHE A 126 -1.74 11.79 0.27
CA PHE A 126 -0.66 11.29 1.09
C PHE A 126 -0.16 9.96 0.52
N ASP A 127 1.06 9.98 -0.01
CA ASP A 127 1.76 8.76 -0.36
C ASP A 127 2.39 8.11 0.89
N SER A 128 2.57 6.78 0.89
CA SER A 128 3.15 6.06 2.03
C SER A 128 4.55 6.56 2.41
N SER A 129 5.36 6.92 1.40
CA SER A 129 6.68 7.54 1.59
C SER A 129 6.59 8.86 2.37
N GLU A 130 5.58 9.69 2.09
CA GLU A 130 5.31 10.95 2.79
C GLU A 130 4.83 10.73 4.22
N ILE A 131 3.92 9.77 4.40
CA ILE A 131 3.38 9.39 5.71
C ILE A 131 4.51 8.93 6.63
N PHE A 132 5.41 8.06 6.15
CA PHE A 132 6.57 7.65 6.92
C PHE A 132 7.54 8.80 7.16
N ASN A 133 7.82 9.62 6.15
CA ASN A 133 8.70 10.78 6.30
C ASN A 133 8.18 11.79 7.33
N GLY A 134 6.87 11.84 7.55
CA GLY A 134 6.19 12.76 8.47
C GLY A 134 5.69 14.05 7.80
N TYR A 135 5.79 14.16 6.48
CA TYR A 135 5.41 15.36 5.74
C TYR A 135 5.05 15.07 4.28
N ARG A 136 4.22 15.94 3.72
CA ARG A 136 3.87 15.96 2.29
C ARG A 136 4.83 16.83 1.48
N ARG A 137 5.28 16.32 0.34
CA ARG A 137 6.09 17.01 -0.65
C ARG A 137 5.33 18.24 -1.14
N GLY A 138 5.94 19.43 -1.04
CA GLY A 138 5.30 20.68 -1.44
C GLY A 138 4.22 21.22 -0.51
N ALA A 139 4.05 20.60 0.66
CA ALA A 139 3.09 20.96 1.70
C ALA A 139 3.70 20.79 3.11
N PHE A 140 5.00 21.05 3.27
CA PHE A 140 5.68 20.89 4.56
C PHE A 140 5.14 21.83 5.65
N ASP A 141 5.00 23.12 5.36
CA ASP A 141 4.54 24.13 6.33
C ASP A 141 3.03 24.07 6.59
N ASP A 142 2.26 23.61 5.60
CA ASP A 142 0.81 23.38 5.70
C ASP A 142 0.46 22.02 5.10
N ILE A 143 0.50 20.98 5.93
CA ILE A 143 0.17 19.60 5.53
C ILE A 143 -1.27 19.45 5.02
N THR A 144 -2.13 20.44 5.31
CA THR A 144 -3.54 20.48 4.86
C THR A 144 -3.72 21.16 3.51
N LYS A 145 -2.64 21.59 2.86
CA LYS A 145 -2.68 22.23 1.55
C LYS A 145 -3.42 21.34 0.54
N GLY A 146 -4.40 21.94 -0.14
CA GLY A 146 -5.24 21.25 -1.13
C GLY A 146 -6.41 20.44 -0.57
N LEU A 147 -6.52 20.27 0.75
CA LEU A 147 -7.66 19.59 1.39
C LEU A 147 -8.90 20.49 1.44
N SER A 148 -10.07 19.87 1.28
CA SER A 148 -11.39 20.48 1.52
C SER A 148 -11.64 20.79 2.99
N HIS A 149 -12.71 21.54 3.28
CA HIS A 149 -13.09 21.86 4.65
C HIS A 149 -13.38 20.60 5.49
N ASP A 150 -14.15 19.66 4.94
CA ASP A 150 -14.53 18.42 5.62
C ASP A 150 -13.32 17.52 5.87
N GLU A 151 -12.40 17.39 4.90
CA GLU A 151 -11.16 16.64 5.07
C GLU A 151 -10.33 17.18 6.25
N LYS A 152 -10.19 18.52 6.33
CA LYS A 152 -9.44 19.19 7.41
C LYS A 152 -10.06 18.98 8.80
N GLN A 153 -11.37 18.81 8.87
CA GLN A 153 -12.10 18.61 10.13
C GLN A 153 -12.27 17.15 10.52
N SER A 154 -11.96 16.22 9.61
CA SER A 154 -12.08 14.78 9.86
C SER A 154 -11.21 14.31 11.03
N GLU A 155 -11.66 13.27 11.73
CA GLU A 155 -10.91 12.67 12.84
C GLU A 155 -9.53 12.14 12.40
N ARG A 156 -9.42 11.73 11.12
CA ARG A 156 -8.17 11.28 10.50
C ARG A 156 -7.14 12.40 10.35
N MET A 157 -7.56 13.66 10.23
CA MET A 157 -6.66 14.82 10.11
C MET A 157 -6.41 15.57 11.42
N GLN A 158 -7.08 15.19 12.51
CA GLN A 158 -6.82 15.79 13.82
C GLN A 158 -5.39 15.51 14.27
N ASN A 159 -4.69 16.56 14.71
CA ASN A 159 -3.31 16.51 15.18
C ASN A 159 -2.28 15.95 14.18
N VAL A 160 -2.55 16.05 12.89
CA VAL A 160 -1.56 15.78 11.84
C VAL A 160 -0.75 17.05 11.58
N LYS A 161 0.59 16.95 11.62
CA LYS A 161 1.52 18.07 11.38
C LYS A 161 2.72 17.61 10.56
N GLY A 162 3.26 18.52 9.74
CA GLY A 162 4.51 18.28 9.04
C GLY A 162 5.70 18.21 10.00
N SER A 163 6.53 17.17 9.85
CA SER A 163 7.78 16.94 10.56
C SER A 163 8.75 16.21 9.63
N ASP A 164 10.06 16.18 9.93
CA ASP A 164 11.02 15.31 9.21
C ASP A 164 11.28 14.02 10.00
N PHE A 165 10.18 13.44 10.52
CA PHE A 165 10.14 12.38 11.54
C PHE A 165 11.09 11.21 11.26
N LEU A 166 11.06 10.66 10.05
CA LEU A 166 11.84 9.47 9.69
C LEU A 166 13.34 9.76 9.74
N SER A 167 13.74 10.92 9.23
CA SER A 167 15.14 11.34 9.20
C SER A 167 15.64 11.68 10.60
N ASP A 168 14.85 12.42 11.37
CA ASP A 168 15.20 12.83 12.74
C ASP A 168 15.27 11.64 13.70
N THR A 169 14.41 10.64 13.51
CA THR A 169 14.35 9.46 14.39
C THR A 169 15.28 8.36 13.93
N PHE A 170 15.20 7.96 12.65
CA PHE A 170 15.84 6.74 12.16
C PHE A 170 17.02 7.00 11.24
N GLY A 171 17.32 8.25 10.88
CA GLY A 171 18.47 8.56 10.04
C GLY A 171 18.30 8.14 8.59
N VAL A 172 17.06 7.96 8.14
CA VAL A 172 16.71 7.62 6.75
C VAL A 172 15.55 8.48 6.26
N ARG A 173 15.38 8.56 4.94
CA ARG A 173 14.20 9.16 4.31
C ARG A 173 13.77 8.33 3.11
N PHE A 174 12.48 8.03 2.96
CA PHE A 174 11.97 7.51 1.68
C PHE A 174 12.04 8.62 0.64
N ARG A 175 12.64 8.33 -0.51
CA ARG A 175 12.76 9.27 -1.63
C ARG A 175 11.49 9.20 -2.48
N TYR A 176 11.30 10.20 -3.34
CA TYR A 176 10.14 10.29 -4.23
C TYR A 176 10.40 9.72 -5.63
N ASN A 177 11.53 9.04 -5.82
CA ASN A 177 11.84 8.40 -7.10
C ASN A 177 10.93 7.18 -7.30
N ALA A 178 10.81 6.76 -8.56
CA ALA A 178 9.95 5.65 -8.96
C ALA A 178 10.67 4.86 -10.04
N LEU A 179 11.28 3.77 -9.59
CA LEU A 179 12.05 2.84 -10.40
C LEU A 179 11.10 1.76 -10.89
N ASN A 180 11.18 1.39 -12.17
CA ASN A 180 10.25 0.44 -12.81
C ASN A 180 10.53 -1.00 -12.34
N ASN A 181 10.59 -1.96 -13.28
CA ASN A 181 11.04 -3.31 -13.02
C ASN A 181 12.57 -3.33 -12.96
N VAL A 182 13.14 -3.35 -11.76
CA VAL A 182 14.60 -3.37 -11.57
C VAL A 182 14.98 -4.61 -10.81
N ARG A 183 15.87 -5.42 -11.40
CA ARG A 183 16.58 -6.48 -10.70
C ARG A 183 17.82 -5.90 -10.03
N ILE A 184 17.97 -6.14 -8.75
CA ILE A 184 19.09 -5.67 -7.93
C ILE A 184 19.84 -6.89 -7.40
N ASP A 185 21.08 -7.07 -7.84
CA ASP A 185 21.95 -8.12 -7.30
C ASP A 185 22.42 -7.73 -5.90
N ALA A 186 22.41 -8.70 -4.98
CA ALA A 186 22.93 -8.49 -3.64
C ALA A 186 24.46 -8.41 -3.68
N ASP A 187 25.02 -7.47 -2.93
CA ASP A 187 26.46 -7.25 -2.83
C ASP A 187 26.89 -7.40 -1.37
N SER A 188 27.78 -8.37 -1.11
CA SER A 188 28.29 -8.65 0.23
C SER A 188 29.08 -7.48 0.83
N ALA A 189 29.54 -6.52 0.02
CA ALA A 189 30.13 -5.28 0.52
C ALA A 189 29.13 -4.40 1.28
N TYR A 190 27.82 -4.57 1.03
CA TYR A 190 26.75 -3.86 1.73
C TYR A 190 26.14 -4.66 2.87
N ASP A 191 26.56 -5.92 3.05
CA ASP A 191 26.03 -6.76 4.12
C ASP A 191 26.20 -6.11 5.50
N ALA A 192 25.22 -6.38 6.34
CA ALA A 192 25.20 -6.00 7.73
C ALA A 192 24.66 -7.18 8.52
N PHE A 193 25.47 -7.74 9.42
CA PHE A 193 25.04 -8.80 10.33
C PHE A 193 24.59 -10.11 9.64
N GLY A 194 25.03 -10.40 8.41
CA GLY A 194 24.60 -11.57 7.64
C GLY A 194 23.19 -11.43 7.08
N LEU A 195 22.65 -10.21 7.00
CA LEU A 195 21.30 -9.97 6.45
C LEU A 195 21.19 -10.39 4.98
N LEU A 196 22.29 -10.42 4.24
CA LEU A 196 22.34 -10.86 2.84
C LEU A 196 22.76 -12.33 2.69
N ASP A 197 22.86 -13.10 3.79
CA ASP A 197 23.19 -14.52 3.71
C ASP A 197 22.16 -15.27 2.85
N ASN A 198 22.65 -15.93 1.80
CA ASN A 198 21.85 -16.63 0.77
C ASN A 198 20.90 -15.75 -0.05
N VAL A 199 21.05 -14.43 0.00
CA VAL A 199 20.33 -13.49 -0.87
C VAL A 199 21.19 -13.27 -2.12
N GLN A 200 20.68 -13.67 -3.30
CA GLN A 200 21.40 -13.46 -4.55
C GLN A 200 20.98 -12.16 -5.23
N SER A 201 19.69 -11.87 -5.20
CA SER A 201 19.09 -10.73 -5.89
C SER A 201 17.69 -10.47 -5.36
N ILE A 202 17.20 -9.26 -5.56
CA ILE A 202 15.80 -8.90 -5.43
C ILE A 202 15.30 -8.26 -6.72
N ASN A 203 13.99 -8.28 -6.93
CA ASN A 203 13.27 -7.57 -7.96
C ASN A 203 12.40 -6.51 -7.28
N MET A 204 12.32 -5.34 -7.90
CA MET A 204 11.46 -4.25 -7.49
C MET A 204 10.52 -3.94 -8.64
N HIS A 205 9.27 -3.59 -8.33
CA HIS A 205 8.21 -3.33 -9.30
C HIS A 205 7.54 -2.01 -9.00
N ALA A 206 8.03 -0.95 -9.65
CA ALA A 206 7.56 0.43 -9.49
C ALA A 206 8.03 1.16 -8.22
N GLY A 207 8.84 0.58 -7.34
CA GLY A 207 9.22 1.14 -6.04
C GLY A 207 10.05 2.44 -5.94
N SER A 208 10.17 2.92 -4.70
CA SER A 208 11.05 4.01 -4.29
C SER A 208 12.38 3.51 -3.71
N THR A 209 13.30 4.45 -3.46
CA THR A 209 14.55 4.20 -2.72
C THR A 209 14.59 5.00 -1.43
N ILE A 210 15.62 4.75 -0.62
CA ILE A 210 15.79 5.25 0.75
C ILE A 210 17.12 5.99 0.81
N ALA A 211 17.07 7.26 1.17
CA ALA A 211 18.25 8.06 1.44
C ALA A 211 18.74 7.83 2.87
N ILE A 212 20.06 7.65 3.03
CA ILE A 212 20.70 7.66 4.34
C ILE A 212 20.98 9.11 4.74
N THR A 213 20.33 9.60 5.81
CA THR A 213 20.50 10.96 6.33
C THR A 213 21.44 11.02 7.52
N ASN A 214 21.57 9.92 8.29
CA ASN A 214 22.51 9.77 9.38
C ASN A 214 23.20 8.38 9.39
N PRO A 215 24.39 8.27 8.79
CA PRO A 215 25.10 6.98 8.64
C PRO A 215 25.65 6.40 9.94
N LYS A 216 25.56 7.12 11.08
CA LYS A 216 25.94 6.58 12.39
C LYS A 216 24.93 5.54 12.88
N ILE A 217 23.66 5.76 12.57
CA ILE A 217 22.56 4.90 13.03
C ILE A 217 21.88 4.15 11.90
N ALA A 218 22.04 4.57 10.64
CA ALA A 218 21.41 3.95 9.48
C ALA A 218 22.42 3.46 8.43
N LYS A 219 22.02 2.43 7.69
CA LYS A 219 22.80 1.83 6.60
C LYS A 219 21.88 1.22 5.55
N GLY A 220 22.19 1.43 4.27
CA GLY A 220 21.57 0.67 3.20
C GLY A 220 22.24 -0.69 3.02
N ILE A 221 21.45 -1.72 2.74
CA ILE A 221 21.94 -3.09 2.54
C ILE A 221 21.68 -3.62 1.13
N ILE A 222 20.75 -3.02 0.38
CA ILE A 222 20.49 -3.34 -1.03
C ILE A 222 20.45 -2.03 -1.79
N TYR A 223 21.23 -1.91 -2.86
CA TYR A 223 21.35 -0.70 -3.69
C TYR A 223 21.15 -1.05 -5.15
N PRO A 224 20.34 -0.28 -5.91
CA PRO A 224 20.21 -0.53 -7.33
C PRO A 224 21.57 -0.43 -8.03
N GLY A 225 21.77 -1.27 -9.04
CA GLY A 225 22.93 -1.18 -9.93
C GLY A 225 22.90 0.09 -10.78
N LYS A 226 23.60 0.08 -11.91
CA LYS A 226 23.54 1.19 -12.87
C LYS A 226 22.15 1.26 -13.51
N LEU A 227 21.52 2.42 -13.46
CA LEU A 227 20.19 2.66 -14.04
C LEU A 227 20.26 3.52 -15.30
N SER A 228 19.32 3.28 -16.20
CA SER A 228 19.08 3.97 -17.46
C SER A 228 17.66 4.54 -17.49
N GLN A 229 17.32 5.38 -18.47
CA GLN A 229 15.96 5.92 -18.59
C GLN A 229 14.88 4.85 -18.83
N ASN A 230 15.26 3.64 -19.28
CA ASN A 230 14.32 2.53 -19.44
C ASN A 230 13.89 1.93 -18.08
N ASP A 231 14.67 2.18 -17.04
CA ASP A 231 14.41 1.71 -15.67
C ASP A 231 13.53 2.71 -14.90
N ARG A 232 13.12 3.81 -15.54
CA ARG A 232 12.20 4.80 -14.96
C ARG A 232 10.78 4.26 -15.05
N TRP A 233 10.02 4.30 -13.96
CA TRP A 233 8.61 3.95 -14.00
C TRP A 233 7.87 4.92 -14.95
N PRO A 234 7.09 4.43 -15.94
CA PRO A 234 6.46 5.29 -16.95
C PRO A 234 5.60 6.41 -16.35
N HIS A 235 4.93 6.12 -15.23
CA HIS A 235 4.02 7.04 -14.54
C HIS A 235 4.70 7.92 -13.50
N ALA A 236 6.03 7.84 -13.33
CA ALA A 236 6.76 8.72 -12.43
C ALA A 236 6.41 10.19 -12.71
N VAL A 237 6.06 10.93 -11.66
CA VAL A 237 5.56 12.31 -11.79
C VAL A 237 6.68 13.35 -11.91
N ASP A 238 7.93 12.92 -11.74
CA ASP A 238 9.15 13.66 -12.04
C ASP A 238 10.14 12.80 -12.86
N GLN A 239 11.43 13.10 -12.73
CA GLN A 239 12.51 12.39 -13.41
C GLN A 239 12.60 10.89 -13.08
N GLY A 240 12.03 10.43 -11.96
CA GLY A 240 11.87 9.02 -11.57
C GLY A 240 13.16 8.25 -11.25
N ILE A 241 14.31 8.65 -11.81
CA ILE A 241 15.67 8.20 -11.47
C ILE A 241 16.49 9.44 -11.18
N TYR A 242 17.17 9.49 -10.03
CA TYR A 242 17.75 10.72 -9.51
C TYR A 242 19.25 10.86 -9.80
N THR A 243 20.01 9.77 -9.72
CA THR A 243 21.48 9.77 -9.87
C THR A 243 22.01 8.63 -10.74
N LYS A 244 21.13 7.89 -11.43
CA LYS A 244 21.46 6.78 -12.35
C LYS A 244 21.92 5.52 -11.62
N GLY A 245 21.40 5.30 -10.41
CA GLY A 245 21.66 4.10 -9.62
C GLY A 245 22.83 4.21 -8.65
N GLY A 246 23.18 3.07 -8.03
CA GLY A 246 24.19 2.98 -6.99
C GLY A 246 23.76 3.64 -5.67
N LYS A 247 24.74 3.90 -4.80
CA LYS A 247 24.50 4.46 -3.46
C LYS A 247 23.91 5.87 -3.47
N ASP A 248 24.22 6.64 -4.51
CA ASP A 248 23.70 7.99 -4.67
C ASP A 248 22.21 7.99 -5.04
N GLU A 249 21.71 6.89 -5.61
CA GLU A 249 20.28 6.71 -5.91
C GLU A 249 19.51 6.37 -4.65
N GLY A 250 20.19 5.90 -3.60
CA GLY A 250 19.56 5.46 -2.36
C GLY A 250 19.39 3.94 -2.33
N ALA A 251 19.21 3.41 -1.12
CA ALA A 251 19.03 2.00 -0.90
C ALA A 251 17.61 1.57 -1.27
N PHE A 252 17.42 0.35 -1.75
CA PHE A 252 16.10 -0.26 -1.82
C PHE A 252 15.66 -0.81 -0.46
N VAL A 253 16.60 -1.38 0.30
CA VAL A 253 16.40 -1.80 1.69
C VAL A 253 17.45 -1.15 2.57
N ALA A 254 17.01 -0.56 3.69
CA ALA A 254 17.88 0.02 4.69
C ALA A 254 17.50 -0.46 6.10
N ILE A 255 18.46 -0.36 7.01
CA ILE A 255 18.27 -0.65 8.43
C ILE A 255 18.69 0.54 9.26
N SER A 256 18.14 0.64 10.47
CA SER A 256 18.55 1.62 11.47
C SER A 256 18.59 1.04 12.88
N LYS A 257 19.47 1.62 13.70
CA LYS A 257 19.57 1.40 15.13
C LYS A 257 19.20 2.69 15.86
N TYR A 258 17.94 2.80 16.27
CA TYR A 258 17.47 3.94 17.07
C TYR A 258 17.44 3.58 18.56
N LYS A 259 18.37 4.16 19.32
CA LYS A 259 18.58 3.83 20.75
C LYS A 259 18.64 2.30 20.92
N LYS A 260 17.73 1.70 21.69
CA LYS A 260 17.75 0.26 21.98
C LYS A 260 17.09 -0.60 20.90
N GLY A 261 16.20 -0.04 20.08
CA GLY A 261 15.42 -0.78 19.09
C GLY A 261 16.06 -0.84 17.73
N LYS A 262 15.32 -1.38 16.77
CA LYS A 262 15.74 -1.59 15.37
C LYS A 262 14.65 -1.12 14.43
N ALA A 263 15.06 -0.67 13.25
CA ALA A 263 14.12 -0.36 12.19
C ALA A 263 14.60 -0.94 10.85
N VAL A 264 13.67 -1.44 10.05
CA VAL A 264 13.86 -1.90 8.67
C VAL A 264 12.99 -1.04 7.77
N PHE A 265 13.53 -0.66 6.61
CA PHE A 265 12.87 0.17 5.62
C PHE A 265 12.96 -0.52 4.26
N ILE A 266 11.83 -0.67 3.57
CA ILE A 266 11.75 -1.29 2.25
C ILE A 266 11.03 -0.30 1.33
N GLY A 267 11.61 0.01 0.18
CA GLY A 267 11.11 1.04 -0.73
C GLY A 267 9.88 0.66 -1.57
N ASP A 268 9.44 -0.60 -1.51
CA ASP A 268 8.36 -1.17 -2.32
C ASP A 268 7.68 -2.35 -1.60
N SER A 269 6.35 -2.40 -1.64
CA SER A 269 5.55 -3.49 -1.10
C SER A 269 5.59 -4.76 -1.96
N SER A 270 5.96 -4.64 -3.24
CA SER A 270 5.98 -5.78 -4.18
C SER A 270 6.85 -6.95 -3.74
N ILE A 271 7.89 -6.75 -2.91
CA ILE A 271 8.73 -7.87 -2.43
C ILE A 271 8.08 -8.70 -1.32
N VAL A 272 6.94 -8.24 -0.80
CA VAL A 272 6.22 -8.83 0.34
C VAL A 272 4.86 -9.38 -0.09
N GLU A 273 4.29 -8.80 -1.15
CA GLU A 273 2.97 -9.08 -1.70
C GLU A 273 2.78 -10.53 -2.18
N ASP A 274 1.54 -11.03 -2.06
CA ASP A 274 1.03 -12.23 -2.70
C ASP A 274 -0.31 -12.01 -3.45
N GLU A 275 -0.76 -13.01 -4.22
CA GLU A 275 -2.01 -12.98 -5.00
C GLU A 275 -3.27 -13.34 -4.18
N THR A 276 -3.37 -12.92 -2.92
CA THR A 276 -4.52 -13.24 -2.05
C THR A 276 -5.31 -12.01 -1.55
N PRO A 277 -5.80 -11.13 -2.45
CA PRO A 277 -6.61 -10.01 -2.00
C PRO A 277 -7.92 -10.53 -1.40
N LYS A 278 -8.25 -10.01 -0.21
CA LYS A 278 -9.42 -10.36 0.58
C LYS A 278 -10.52 -9.31 0.49
N TYR A 279 -10.16 -8.03 0.53
CA TYR A 279 -11.14 -6.93 0.57
C TYR A 279 -11.39 -6.34 -0.82
N VAL A 280 -12.58 -5.78 -1.02
CA VAL A 280 -12.86 -4.96 -2.22
C VAL A 280 -12.42 -3.52 -2.02
N ARG A 281 -12.30 -2.76 -3.11
CA ARG A 281 -12.01 -1.32 -3.04
C ARG A 281 -13.11 -0.57 -2.29
N GLU A 282 -12.72 0.31 -1.39
CA GLU A 282 -13.63 1.15 -0.60
C GLU A 282 -14.41 2.19 -1.41
N ASP A 283 -13.89 2.64 -2.55
CA ASP A 283 -14.49 3.69 -3.37
C ASP A 283 -15.55 3.19 -4.38
N ASN A 284 -15.46 1.93 -4.81
CA ASN A 284 -16.32 1.40 -5.87
C ASN A 284 -16.67 -0.09 -5.76
N GLY A 285 -16.15 -0.82 -4.76
CA GLY A 285 -16.50 -2.21 -4.51
C GLY A 285 -15.93 -3.22 -5.51
N ASN A 286 -15.04 -2.81 -6.42
CA ASN A 286 -14.37 -3.74 -7.32
C ASN A 286 -13.41 -4.65 -6.55
N THR A 287 -13.23 -5.86 -7.06
CA THR A 287 -12.17 -6.77 -6.60
C THR A 287 -10.80 -6.18 -6.92
N LYS A 288 -9.87 -6.31 -5.98
CA LYS A 288 -8.48 -5.87 -6.14
C LYS A 288 -7.67 -6.91 -6.89
N ARG A 289 -6.58 -6.47 -7.52
CA ARG A 289 -5.58 -7.35 -8.11
C ARG A 289 -4.24 -7.11 -7.45
N THR A 290 -3.69 -8.17 -6.87
CA THR A 290 -2.36 -8.20 -6.26
C THR A 290 -1.48 -9.22 -6.98
N TYR A 291 -0.19 -9.27 -6.66
CA TYR A 291 0.84 -10.04 -7.38
C TYR A 291 1.73 -10.84 -6.43
N ASP A 292 2.20 -12.03 -6.87
CA ASP A 292 3.01 -12.92 -6.04
C ASP A 292 4.50 -12.57 -6.13
N GLY A 293 4.85 -11.48 -5.47
CA GLY A 293 6.22 -10.99 -5.45
C GLY A 293 7.08 -11.64 -4.37
N ILE A 294 6.53 -12.15 -3.27
CA ILE A 294 7.31 -12.77 -2.20
C ILE A 294 8.09 -14.03 -2.64
N GLU A 295 7.59 -14.75 -3.64
CA GLU A 295 8.26 -15.92 -4.23
C GLU A 295 9.34 -15.55 -5.24
N GLU A 296 9.45 -14.27 -5.61
CA GLU A 296 10.44 -13.84 -6.59
C GLU A 296 11.87 -13.80 -6.01
N ALA A 297 12.82 -14.15 -6.87
CA ALA A 297 14.26 -14.03 -6.62
C ALA A 297 14.67 -14.58 -5.23
N SER A 298 15.12 -13.73 -4.32
CA SER A 298 15.47 -14.09 -2.94
C SER A 298 14.64 -13.34 -1.89
N HIS A 299 13.43 -12.85 -2.25
CA HIS A 299 12.62 -11.99 -1.39
C HIS A 299 12.27 -12.67 -0.07
N LYS A 300 11.69 -13.86 -0.12
CA LYS A 300 11.40 -14.67 1.07
C LYS A 300 12.62 -14.90 1.97
N VAL A 301 13.80 -15.13 1.40
CA VAL A 301 15.05 -15.33 2.17
C VAL A 301 15.46 -14.04 2.89
N LEU A 302 15.44 -12.92 2.16
CA LEU A 302 15.74 -11.60 2.73
C LEU A 302 14.76 -11.26 3.87
N LEU A 303 13.46 -11.45 3.67
CA LEU A 303 12.44 -11.18 4.67
C LEU A 303 12.64 -12.02 5.94
N LYS A 304 13.00 -13.32 5.80
CA LYS A 304 13.37 -14.17 6.94
C LYS A 304 14.59 -13.64 7.69
N ASN A 305 15.62 -13.19 6.98
CA ASN A 305 16.82 -12.62 7.59
C ASN A 305 16.50 -11.33 8.35
N LEU A 306 15.69 -10.44 7.75
CA LEU A 306 15.26 -9.17 8.35
C LEU A 306 14.42 -9.40 9.62
N VAL A 307 13.42 -10.29 9.57
CA VAL A 307 12.61 -10.65 10.74
C VAL A 307 13.49 -11.27 11.83
N THR A 308 14.38 -12.20 11.48
CA THR A 308 15.32 -12.81 12.44
C THR A 308 16.15 -11.74 13.15
N TRP A 309 16.69 -10.77 12.40
CA TRP A 309 17.45 -9.67 12.97
C TRP A 309 16.56 -8.79 13.85
N MET A 310 15.37 -8.40 13.41
CA MET A 310 14.44 -7.58 14.21
C MET A 310 14.08 -8.23 15.54
N MET A 311 13.94 -9.56 15.57
CA MET A 311 13.50 -10.29 16.76
C MET A 311 14.63 -10.59 17.76
N LYS A 312 15.88 -10.39 17.37
CA LYS A 312 17.05 -10.65 18.21
C LYS A 312 17.40 -9.44 19.11
N PRO A 313 17.40 -9.56 20.44
CA PRO A 313 17.84 -8.47 21.32
C PRO A 313 19.34 -8.17 21.18
N GLU A 314 19.70 -6.90 21.25
CA GLU A 314 21.09 -6.45 21.14
C GLU A 314 21.36 -5.27 22.08
N ALA A 315 22.59 -5.20 22.61
CA ALA A 315 22.95 -4.19 23.62
C ALA A 315 23.49 -2.87 23.04
N TYR A 316 23.92 -2.86 21.76
CA TYR A 316 24.47 -1.65 21.14
C TYR A 316 23.35 -0.68 20.75
N THR A 317 23.69 0.60 20.61
CA THR A 317 22.71 1.67 20.30
C THR A 317 23.05 2.49 19.06
N THR A 318 24.09 2.06 18.34
CA THR A 318 24.63 2.71 17.14
C THR A 318 25.22 1.65 16.21
N LEU A 319 25.23 1.89 14.90
CA LEU A 319 25.86 1.02 13.92
C LEU A 319 27.38 1.26 13.82
N GLU A 320 27.86 2.37 14.35
CA GLU A 320 29.27 2.75 14.36
C GLU A 320 30.14 1.66 15.03
N GLY A 321 31.15 1.16 14.29
CA GLY A 321 32.02 0.07 14.75
C GLY A 321 31.37 -1.31 14.80
N LYS A 322 30.12 -1.46 14.34
CA LYS A 322 29.41 -2.75 14.21
C LYS A 322 29.32 -3.24 12.78
N VAL A 323 29.22 -2.31 11.83
CA VAL A 323 29.19 -2.55 10.38
C VAL A 323 30.03 -1.50 9.67
N THR A 324 30.39 -1.75 8.42
CA THR A 324 31.01 -0.72 7.57
C THR A 324 30.01 0.43 7.37
N PRO A 325 30.33 1.66 7.84
CA PRO A 325 29.40 2.77 7.78
C PRO A 325 29.02 3.13 6.34
N ASP A 326 27.81 3.65 6.20
CA ASP A 326 27.38 4.24 4.96
C ASP A 326 27.86 5.70 4.80
N GLN A 327 27.59 6.29 3.64
CA GLN A 327 27.71 7.73 3.43
C GLN A 327 26.32 8.35 3.42
N LYS A 328 26.22 9.66 3.67
CA LYS A 328 24.96 10.36 3.45
C LYS A 328 24.63 10.32 1.96
N THR A 329 23.41 9.94 1.63
CA THR A 329 22.93 9.99 0.25
C THR A 329 22.85 11.46 -0.19
N PRO A 330 23.41 11.83 -1.36
CA PRO A 330 23.24 13.17 -1.91
C PRO A 330 21.77 13.40 -2.27
N LEU A 331 21.20 14.46 -1.69
CA LEU A 331 19.81 14.83 -1.91
C LEU A 331 19.68 15.94 -2.94
N LEU A 332 18.66 15.83 -3.78
CA LEU A 332 18.21 16.90 -4.65
C LEU A 332 17.52 17.99 -3.81
N ARG A 333 17.50 19.21 -4.34
CA ARG A 333 16.83 20.34 -3.69
C ARG A 333 15.35 20.06 -3.38
N MET A 334 14.67 19.34 -4.26
CA MET A 334 13.25 19.00 -4.11
C MET A 334 12.96 17.93 -3.04
N GLU A 335 14.00 17.29 -2.51
CA GLU A 335 13.91 16.31 -1.42
C GLU A 335 14.16 16.93 -0.04
N VAL A 336 14.50 18.23 -0.01
CA VAL A 336 14.59 18.99 1.23
C VAL A 336 13.16 19.41 1.61
N PRO A 337 12.65 19.04 2.80
CA PRO A 337 11.23 19.16 3.12
C PRO A 337 10.65 20.57 2.85
N GLN A 338 11.31 21.62 3.36
CA GLN A 338 10.89 23.03 3.22
C GLN A 338 11.05 23.58 1.79
N GLN A 339 11.82 22.92 0.94
CA GLN A 339 12.08 23.35 -0.44
C GLN A 339 11.38 22.46 -1.47
N SER A 340 10.77 21.37 -1.01
CA SER A 340 10.02 20.44 -1.84
C SER A 340 8.83 21.14 -2.48
N LYS A 341 8.42 20.66 -3.65
CA LYS A 341 7.26 21.12 -4.39
C LYS A 341 6.55 19.93 -5.01
N GLU A 342 5.23 20.01 -5.04
CA GLU A 342 4.36 19.12 -5.80
C GLU A 342 4.72 19.26 -7.30
N PRO A 343 5.17 18.18 -7.98
CA PRO A 343 5.53 18.24 -9.38
C PRO A 343 4.30 18.29 -10.31
N LYS A 344 3.15 17.76 -9.85
CA LYS A 344 1.83 17.95 -10.46
C LYS A 344 0.79 18.16 -9.37
N GLN A 345 -0.41 18.59 -9.76
CA GLN A 345 -1.50 18.82 -8.84
C GLN A 345 -2.06 17.49 -8.29
N GLU A 346 -2.24 17.43 -6.97
CA GLU A 346 -2.84 16.32 -6.25
C GLU A 346 -4.29 16.65 -5.82
N PRO A 347 -5.18 15.65 -5.66
CA PRO A 347 -4.93 14.20 -5.77
C PRO A 347 -4.73 13.75 -7.23
N TRP A 348 -4.11 12.59 -7.42
CA TRP A 348 -3.75 12.04 -8.73
C TRP A 348 -4.94 11.57 -9.58
N GLY A 349 -6.14 11.63 -9.02
CA GLY A 349 -7.40 11.29 -9.65
C GLY A 349 -8.57 11.87 -8.85
N GLN A 350 -9.77 11.74 -9.38
CA GLN A 350 -10.98 12.14 -8.67
C GLN A 350 -11.56 10.94 -7.89
N PRO A 351 -11.81 11.10 -6.58
CA PRO A 351 -12.59 10.13 -5.80
C PRO A 351 -13.89 9.75 -6.49
N GLY A 352 -14.28 8.47 -6.37
CA GLY A 352 -15.58 8.00 -6.85
C GLY A 352 -16.74 8.80 -6.24
N HIS A 353 -17.89 8.83 -6.92
CA HIS A 353 -19.03 9.64 -6.47
C HIS A 353 -19.51 9.24 -5.07
N GLY A 354 -19.40 10.15 -4.11
CA GLY A 354 -19.83 9.96 -2.73
C GLY A 354 -18.80 9.26 -1.83
N TYR A 355 -17.68 8.79 -2.37
CA TYR A 355 -16.59 8.23 -1.58
C TYR A 355 -15.83 9.34 -0.85
N LYS A 356 -15.57 9.11 0.44
CA LYS A 356 -14.80 10.00 1.31
C LYS A 356 -13.81 9.13 2.09
N TRP A 357 -12.52 9.22 1.78
CA TRP A 357 -11.46 8.43 2.41
C TRP A 357 -11.42 8.50 3.95
N TYR A 358 -11.96 9.57 4.52
CA TYR A 358 -12.00 9.81 5.97
C TYR A 358 -13.31 9.39 6.65
N ASP A 359 -14.29 8.87 5.90
CA ASP A 359 -15.61 8.52 6.43
C ASP A 359 -15.99 7.07 6.01
N PRO A 360 -15.83 6.08 6.92
CA PRO A 360 -16.12 4.68 6.63
C PRO A 360 -17.59 4.41 6.28
N THR A 361 -18.50 5.32 6.63
CA THR A 361 -19.92 5.16 6.24
C THR A 361 -20.11 5.30 4.73
N THR A 362 -19.16 5.93 4.03
CA THR A 362 -19.16 6.05 2.57
C THR A 362 -18.61 4.80 1.87
N PHE A 363 -17.89 3.93 2.59
CA PHE A 363 -17.19 2.82 1.99
C PHE A 363 -18.16 1.77 1.43
N GLU A 364 -17.71 1.10 0.38
CA GLU A 364 -18.44 0.00 -0.25
C GLU A 364 -18.39 -1.26 0.62
N GLN A 365 -19.50 -2.02 0.62
CA GLN A 365 -19.61 -3.21 1.45
C GLN A 365 -18.60 -4.29 1.03
N GLY A 366 -17.94 -4.90 2.02
CA GLY A 366 -16.85 -5.85 1.81
C GLY A 366 -15.47 -5.22 1.72
N SER A 367 -15.36 -3.88 1.73
CA SER A 367 -14.08 -3.20 2.01
C SER A 367 -13.76 -3.27 3.50
N PHE A 368 -12.49 -3.10 3.83
CA PHE A 368 -12.05 -3.09 5.23
C PHE A 368 -12.57 -1.83 5.92
N GLY A 369 -13.19 -1.98 7.09
CA GLY A 369 -13.76 -0.85 7.83
C GLY A 369 -15.14 -0.37 7.39
N ALA A 370 -15.74 -0.97 6.36
CA ALA A 370 -17.12 -0.66 5.98
C ALA A 370 -18.09 -0.90 7.15
N ASP A 371 -19.01 0.04 7.37
CA ASP A 371 -20.03 -0.09 8.41
C ASP A 371 -20.93 -1.31 8.15
N SER A 372 -20.88 -2.27 9.09
CA SER A 372 -21.67 -3.51 9.05
C SER A 372 -23.18 -3.27 9.20
N ASN A 373 -23.60 -2.10 9.69
CA ASN A 373 -25.00 -1.71 9.87
C ASN A 373 -25.59 -0.89 8.72
N LYS A 374 -24.81 -0.59 7.67
CA LYS A 374 -25.30 0.09 6.47
C LYS A 374 -26.36 -0.78 5.80
N ARG A 375 -27.64 -0.49 6.09
CA ARG A 375 -28.78 -1.12 5.40
C ARG A 375 -28.67 -0.80 3.92
N VAL A 376 -28.65 -1.86 3.13
CA VAL A 376 -28.72 -1.83 1.67
C VAL A 376 -29.98 -1.06 1.26
N GLU A 377 -29.85 0.16 0.73
CA GLU A 377 -30.79 0.59 -0.30
C GLU A 377 -30.56 -0.36 -1.46
N ASN A 378 -31.45 -1.36 -1.60
CA ASN A 378 -31.38 -2.51 -2.50
C ASN A 378 -30.51 -2.31 -3.76
N LYS A 379 -29.19 -2.47 -3.62
CA LYS A 379 -28.29 -2.92 -4.65
C LYS A 379 -28.09 -4.39 -4.39
N SER A 380 -28.82 -5.17 -5.16
CA SER A 380 -28.79 -6.63 -5.17
C SER A 380 -27.36 -7.15 -5.13
N VAL A 381 -27.05 -7.81 -4.01
CA VAL A 381 -25.90 -8.69 -3.82
C VAL A 381 -25.84 -9.68 -4.99
N THR A 382 -24.88 -9.52 -5.88
CA THR A 382 -24.48 -10.56 -6.84
C THR A 382 -23.81 -11.68 -6.05
N LYS A 383 -24.62 -12.65 -5.62
CA LYS A 383 -24.16 -13.98 -5.21
C LYS A 383 -23.44 -14.65 -6.38
N LYS A 384 -22.22 -15.15 -6.11
CA LYS A 384 -21.44 -16.14 -6.90
C LYS A 384 -21.45 -15.91 -8.42
N SER A 385 -20.37 -15.31 -8.93
CA SER A 385 -20.05 -15.36 -10.36
C SER A 385 -19.91 -16.81 -10.82
N GLU A 386 -20.89 -17.29 -11.59
CA GLU A 386 -20.64 -18.35 -12.57
C GLU A 386 -19.81 -17.74 -13.73
N PRO A 387 -18.92 -18.51 -14.39
CA PRO A 387 -17.98 -17.96 -15.37
C PRO A 387 -18.74 -17.58 -16.65
N LEU A 388 -19.20 -16.33 -16.70
CA LEU A 388 -19.77 -15.68 -17.88
C LEU A 388 -18.70 -14.77 -18.49
N GLU A 389 -18.38 -14.97 -19.76
CA GLU A 389 -17.35 -14.22 -20.48
C GLU A 389 -18.01 -13.22 -21.44
N ILE A 390 -17.61 -11.95 -21.37
CA ILE A 390 -18.03 -10.90 -22.31
C ILE A 390 -16.89 -10.59 -23.27
N GLN A 391 -17.09 -10.90 -24.55
CA GLN A 391 -16.18 -10.52 -25.63
C GLN A 391 -16.75 -9.29 -26.36
N ALA A 392 -16.00 -8.20 -26.33
CA ALA A 392 -16.32 -6.92 -26.94
C ALA A 392 -15.00 -6.21 -27.31
N PRO A 393 -15.01 -5.21 -28.21
CA PRO A 393 -13.85 -4.37 -28.47
C PRO A 393 -13.28 -3.78 -27.17
N SER A 394 -11.97 -3.68 -27.07
CA SER A 394 -11.29 -3.11 -25.89
C SER A 394 -11.53 -1.61 -25.74
N SER A 395 -11.79 -0.92 -26.85
CA SER A 395 -12.19 0.48 -26.89
C SER A 395 -13.14 0.75 -28.06
N VAL A 396 -13.90 1.82 -27.97
CA VAL A 396 -14.89 2.25 -28.98
C VAL A 396 -14.90 3.77 -29.11
N TYR A 397 -15.40 4.30 -30.23
CA TYR A 397 -15.67 5.72 -30.42
C TYR A 397 -17.18 6.02 -30.34
N PRO A 398 -17.57 7.25 -29.99
CA PRO A 398 -18.97 7.65 -30.01
C PRO A 398 -19.57 7.50 -31.41
N GLY A 399 -20.69 6.78 -31.53
CA GLY A 399 -21.30 6.47 -32.82
C GLY A 399 -20.85 5.16 -33.46
N ASP A 400 -19.93 4.40 -32.86
CA ASP A 400 -19.48 3.12 -33.40
C ASP A 400 -20.59 2.06 -33.35
N TYR A 401 -20.59 1.19 -34.37
CA TYR A 401 -21.33 -0.06 -34.31
C TYR A 401 -20.52 -1.09 -33.52
N ILE A 402 -21.16 -1.73 -32.55
CA ILE A 402 -20.53 -2.70 -31.65
C ILE A 402 -21.23 -4.06 -31.75
N LYS A 403 -20.42 -5.12 -31.74
CA LYS A 403 -20.88 -6.49 -31.51
C LYS A 403 -20.34 -6.96 -30.17
N ILE A 404 -21.24 -7.49 -29.34
CA ILE A 404 -20.92 -8.03 -28.02
C ILE A 404 -21.32 -9.50 -28.02
N ASP A 405 -20.36 -10.38 -27.80
CA ASP A 405 -20.58 -11.81 -27.66
C ASP A 405 -20.56 -12.19 -26.17
N ILE A 406 -21.55 -12.97 -25.75
CA ILE A 406 -21.68 -13.48 -24.38
C ILE A 406 -21.56 -14.99 -24.41
N TYR A 407 -20.63 -15.51 -23.62
CA TYR A 407 -20.40 -16.93 -23.46
C TYR A 407 -20.61 -17.38 -22.02
N SER A 408 -21.13 -18.60 -21.86
CA SER A 408 -21.40 -19.20 -20.55
C SER A 408 -21.25 -20.71 -20.61
N GLN A 409 -20.85 -21.31 -19.49
CA GLN A 409 -20.81 -22.77 -19.34
C GLN A 409 -22.21 -23.38 -19.11
N LYS A 410 -23.22 -22.55 -18.79
CA LYS A 410 -24.61 -22.98 -18.56
C LYS A 410 -25.57 -22.27 -19.51
N GLN A 411 -26.61 -22.99 -19.93
CA GLN A 411 -27.65 -22.42 -20.78
C GLN A 411 -28.42 -21.35 -20.01
N MET A 412 -28.50 -20.15 -20.57
CA MET A 412 -29.28 -19.05 -20.03
C MET A 412 -30.37 -18.64 -21.02
N LYS A 413 -31.53 -18.27 -20.47
CA LYS A 413 -32.69 -17.76 -21.20
C LYS A 413 -32.96 -16.32 -20.81
N ASP A 414 -33.56 -15.56 -21.71
CA ASP A 414 -33.89 -14.15 -21.51
C ASP A 414 -32.67 -13.28 -21.16
N VAL A 415 -31.58 -13.47 -21.91
CA VAL A 415 -30.35 -12.69 -21.76
C VAL A 415 -30.51 -11.34 -22.45
N ALA A 416 -30.24 -10.23 -21.78
CA ALA A 416 -30.24 -8.88 -22.35
C ALA A 416 -29.00 -8.10 -21.90
N ILE A 417 -28.68 -7.01 -22.60
CA ILE A 417 -27.62 -6.09 -22.20
C ILE A 417 -28.08 -4.64 -22.12
N GLU A 418 -27.34 -3.87 -21.32
CA GLU A 418 -27.42 -2.41 -21.29
C GLU A 418 -26.00 -1.84 -21.42
N LEU A 419 -25.86 -0.75 -22.18
CA LEU A 419 -24.63 0.03 -22.26
C LEU A 419 -24.83 1.32 -21.49
N ILE A 420 -24.05 1.50 -20.43
CA ILE A 420 -24.18 2.61 -19.49
C ILE A 420 -22.88 3.43 -19.52
N ASP A 421 -22.96 4.72 -19.85
CA ASP A 421 -21.82 5.63 -19.70
C ASP A 421 -21.50 5.81 -18.20
N SER A 422 -20.28 6.22 -17.86
CA SER A 422 -19.87 6.35 -16.45
C SER A 422 -20.66 7.41 -15.68
N ASP A 423 -21.37 8.30 -16.36
CA ASP A 423 -22.32 9.25 -15.74
C ASP A 423 -23.70 8.64 -15.44
N GLY A 424 -23.88 7.35 -15.72
CA GLY A 424 -25.09 6.58 -15.46
C GLY A 424 -26.12 6.60 -16.59
N ARG A 425 -25.90 7.35 -17.68
CA ARG A 425 -26.83 7.39 -18.82
C ARG A 425 -26.76 6.13 -19.67
N GLN A 426 -27.91 5.69 -20.16
CA GLN A 426 -27.95 4.64 -21.19
C GLN A 426 -27.46 5.22 -22.51
N VAL A 427 -26.50 4.54 -23.13
CA VAL A 427 -25.85 4.96 -24.39
C VAL A 427 -25.83 3.86 -25.44
N GLY A 428 -26.51 2.74 -25.20
CA GLY A 428 -26.61 1.63 -26.14
C GLY A 428 -27.87 1.70 -26.98
N LEU A 429 -27.71 1.84 -28.30
CA LEU A 429 -28.81 1.78 -29.25
C LEU A 429 -28.88 0.39 -29.85
N PHE A 430 -29.99 -0.30 -29.62
CA PHE A 430 -30.24 -1.65 -30.12
C PHE A 430 -31.46 -1.65 -31.05
N ASN A 431 -31.40 -2.40 -32.15
CA ASN A 431 -32.53 -2.59 -33.08
C ASN A 431 -33.17 -1.27 -33.59
N GLY A 432 -32.34 -0.23 -33.78
CA GLY A 432 -32.78 1.07 -34.30
C GLY A 432 -33.56 1.95 -33.31
N ARG A 433 -33.61 1.56 -32.03
CA ARG A 433 -34.29 2.32 -30.96
C ARG A 433 -33.34 3.34 -30.31
N PRO A 434 -33.87 4.40 -29.65
CA PRO A 434 -33.10 5.28 -28.78
C PRO A 434 -32.35 4.49 -27.69
N PRO A 435 -31.37 5.12 -27.01
CA PRO A 435 -30.58 4.45 -25.98
C PRO A 435 -31.45 3.73 -24.95
N GLY A 436 -31.14 2.47 -24.70
CA GLY A 436 -31.97 1.61 -23.87
C GLY A 436 -31.42 0.21 -23.69
N LYS A 437 -32.17 -0.61 -22.94
CA LYS A 437 -31.91 -2.04 -22.82
C LYS A 437 -32.16 -2.75 -24.15
N SER A 438 -31.32 -3.73 -24.47
CA SER A 438 -31.54 -4.59 -25.64
C SER A 438 -32.81 -5.44 -25.48
N ASP A 439 -33.31 -6.00 -26.59
CA ASP A 439 -34.23 -7.13 -26.51
C ASP A 439 -33.54 -8.35 -25.85
N THR A 440 -34.34 -9.31 -25.40
CA THR A 440 -33.84 -10.53 -24.75
C THR A 440 -33.59 -11.65 -25.77
N TYR A 441 -32.54 -12.43 -25.55
CA TYR A 441 -32.16 -13.57 -26.39
C TYR A 441 -31.89 -14.81 -25.53
N ASN A 442 -32.24 -15.98 -26.05
CA ASN A 442 -31.85 -17.24 -25.45
C ASN A 442 -30.49 -17.68 -25.98
N MET A 443 -29.62 -18.19 -25.11
CA MET A 443 -28.33 -18.70 -25.57
C MET A 443 -28.51 -19.97 -26.39
N SER A 444 -27.77 -20.05 -27.48
CA SER A 444 -27.66 -21.23 -28.34
C SER A 444 -26.44 -22.05 -27.94
N ALA A 445 -26.52 -23.37 -28.05
CA ALA A 445 -25.37 -24.24 -27.81
C ALA A 445 -24.33 -24.08 -28.94
N LYS A 446 -23.06 -23.99 -28.58
CA LYS A 446 -21.90 -23.91 -29.48
C LYS A 446 -20.77 -24.77 -28.92
N GLU A 447 -20.49 -25.89 -29.59
CA GLU A 447 -19.43 -26.85 -29.23
C GLU A 447 -19.47 -27.24 -27.74
N ASN A 448 -18.68 -26.55 -26.90
CA ASN A 448 -18.52 -26.82 -25.46
C ASN A 448 -19.08 -25.72 -24.55
N ARG A 449 -19.82 -24.74 -25.07
CA ARG A 449 -20.40 -23.62 -24.31
C ARG A 449 -21.71 -23.12 -24.89
N PHE A 450 -22.38 -22.23 -24.17
CA PHE A 450 -23.56 -21.51 -24.65
C PHE A 450 -23.18 -20.10 -25.08
N HIS A 451 -23.85 -19.60 -26.11
CA HIS A 451 -23.52 -18.31 -26.75
C HIS A 451 -24.78 -17.53 -27.14
N CYS A 452 -24.74 -16.21 -26.94
CA CYS A 452 -25.61 -15.26 -27.64
C CYS A 452 -24.81 -14.00 -27.99
N TYR A 453 -25.30 -13.19 -28.92
CA TYR A 453 -24.64 -11.96 -29.32
C TYR A 453 -25.64 -10.81 -29.48
N PHE A 454 -25.12 -9.60 -29.32
CA PHE A 454 -25.88 -8.37 -29.43
C PHE A 454 -25.17 -7.44 -30.39
N ASN A 455 -25.90 -6.94 -31.39
CA ASN A 455 -25.44 -5.89 -32.28
C ASN A 455 -26.10 -4.59 -31.86
N GLY A 456 -25.30 -3.55 -31.64
CA GLY A 456 -25.78 -2.24 -31.24
C GLY A 456 -24.93 -1.12 -31.80
N LYS A 457 -25.24 0.09 -31.39
CA LYS A 457 -24.47 1.29 -31.68
C LYS A 457 -24.26 2.09 -30.40
N ILE A 458 -23.07 2.65 -30.23
CA ILE A 458 -22.77 3.58 -29.15
C ILE A 458 -23.37 4.94 -29.51
N ALA A 459 -24.09 5.56 -28.57
CA ALA A 459 -24.65 6.88 -28.74
C ALA A 459 -23.53 7.92 -28.99
N ARG A 460 -23.80 8.97 -29.76
CA ARG A 460 -22.78 9.99 -30.08
C ARG A 460 -22.44 10.89 -28.89
N GLU A 461 -23.33 10.93 -27.92
CA GLU A 461 -23.24 11.66 -26.67
C GLU A 461 -22.45 10.93 -25.57
N ALA A 462 -22.03 9.68 -25.82
CA ALA A 462 -21.19 8.94 -24.88
C ALA A 462 -19.80 9.59 -24.84
N ALA A 463 -19.31 9.95 -23.65
CA ALA A 463 -18.15 10.83 -23.53
C ALA A 463 -17.02 10.32 -22.63
N HIS A 464 -17.25 9.26 -21.85
CA HIS A 464 -16.29 8.83 -20.83
C HIS A 464 -15.86 7.36 -21.00
N SER A 465 -16.71 6.41 -20.61
CA SER A 465 -16.45 4.98 -20.74
C SER A 465 -17.76 4.22 -20.67
N VAL A 466 -17.89 3.13 -21.42
CA VAL A 466 -19.12 2.35 -21.46
C VAL A 466 -18.98 1.11 -20.60
N THR A 467 -19.92 0.91 -19.67
CA THR A 467 -20.08 -0.36 -18.97
C THR A 467 -21.16 -1.20 -19.66
N ILE A 468 -20.78 -2.38 -20.12
CA ILE A 468 -21.69 -3.42 -20.59
C ILE A 468 -22.24 -4.12 -19.35
N LYS A 469 -23.55 -4.04 -19.10
CA LYS A 469 -24.25 -4.79 -18.06
C LYS A 469 -25.04 -5.94 -18.69
N VAL A 470 -24.88 -7.15 -18.17
CA VAL A 470 -25.56 -8.35 -18.66
C VAL A 470 -26.67 -8.74 -17.69
N TYR A 471 -27.85 -8.97 -18.22
CA TYR A 471 -29.05 -9.36 -17.49
C TYR A 471 -29.52 -10.74 -17.95
N VAL A 472 -30.00 -11.56 -17.02
CA VAL A 472 -30.65 -12.84 -17.30
C VAL A 472 -31.97 -12.86 -16.54
N LYS A 473 -33.09 -13.07 -17.26
CA LYS A 473 -34.45 -12.99 -16.69
C LYS A 473 -34.70 -11.70 -15.92
N GLY A 474 -34.18 -10.58 -16.44
CA GLY A 474 -34.32 -9.25 -15.86
C GLY A 474 -33.37 -8.93 -14.70
N GLN A 475 -32.58 -9.88 -14.20
CA GLN A 475 -31.60 -9.64 -13.12
C GLN A 475 -30.20 -9.40 -13.70
N MET A 476 -29.50 -8.37 -13.22
CA MET A 476 -28.11 -8.11 -13.62
C MET A 476 -27.19 -9.14 -12.96
N ILE A 477 -26.37 -9.83 -13.77
CA ILE A 477 -25.51 -10.92 -13.28
C ILE A 477 -24.02 -10.72 -13.57
N HIS A 478 -23.65 -9.83 -14.49
CA HIS A 478 -22.26 -9.57 -14.84
C HIS A 478 -22.10 -8.21 -15.53
N SER A 479 -20.89 -7.65 -15.50
CA SER A 479 -20.57 -6.44 -16.24
C SER A 479 -19.12 -6.38 -16.69
N LYS A 480 -18.85 -5.62 -17.76
CA LYS A 480 -17.50 -5.34 -18.27
C LYS A 480 -17.41 -3.90 -18.74
N ARG A 481 -16.36 -3.19 -18.34
CA ARG A 481 -16.06 -1.83 -18.80
C ARG A 481 -15.27 -1.87 -20.10
N ILE A 482 -15.56 -0.94 -21.00
CA ILE A 482 -14.81 -0.63 -22.23
C ILE A 482 -14.57 0.88 -22.29
N ASP A 483 -13.39 1.28 -22.76
CA ASP A 483 -13.04 2.71 -22.83
C ASP A 483 -13.63 3.37 -24.08
N ILE A 484 -14.02 4.65 -23.95
CA ILE A 484 -14.36 5.49 -25.11
C ILE A 484 -13.11 6.28 -25.49
N ASN A 485 -12.63 6.09 -26.71
CA ASN A 485 -11.54 6.90 -27.26
C ASN A 485 -12.11 8.23 -27.79
N SER A 486 -11.35 9.30 -27.57
CA SER A 486 -11.69 10.67 -28.01
C SER A 486 -11.25 10.95 -29.44
#